data_AF-A0AAU7ZPJ8-F1
#
_entry.id   AF-A0AAU7ZPJ8-F1
#
_cell.length_a   1.000
_cell.length_b   1.000
_cell.length_c   1.000
_cell.angle_alpha   90.00
_cell.angle_beta   90.00
_cell.angle_gamma   90.00
#
_symmetry.space_group_name_H-M   'P 1'
#
loop_
_entity.id
_entity.type
_entity.pdbx_description
1 polymer ?
#
loop_
_entity_poly.entity_id
_entity_poly.type
_entity_poly.pdbx_seq_one_letter_code
_entity_poly.pdbx_strand_id
1 'polypeptide(L)' 'MPHGATTLLTEKLDAVAIDIEAIERLINTEPLDTSDQLLALRTIQELYRRLADDLRVAISLFE' A
#
# COMPACT_ATOMS: atom_id res chain seq x y z
N MET A 1 -19.27 18.66 -7.12
CA MET A 1 -18.14 18.25 -7.97
C MET A 1 -17.51 17.00 -7.36
N PRO A 2 -17.95 15.80 -7.76
CA PRO A 2 -17.42 14.53 -7.23
C PRO A 2 -16.07 14.12 -7.83
N HIS A 3 -15.71 14.62 -9.02
CA HIS A 3 -14.51 14.17 -9.74
C HIS A 3 -13.16 14.46 -9.03
N GLY A 4 -13.06 15.55 -8.26
CA GLY A 4 -11.81 15.87 -7.55
C GLY A 4 -11.48 14.90 -6.41
N ALA A 5 -12.51 14.33 -5.75
CA ALA A 5 -12.32 13.39 -4.66
C ALA A 5 -11.88 12.01 -5.17
N THR A 6 -12.53 11.50 -6.23
CA THR A 6 -12.15 10.23 -6.85
C THR A 6 -10.74 10.29 -7.44
N THR A 7 -10.37 11.37 -8.15
CA THR A 7 -8.99 11.54 -8.66
C THR A 7 -7.96 11.49 -7.54
N LEU A 8 -8.18 12.22 -6.43
CA LEU A 8 -7.27 12.20 -5.29
C LEU A 8 -7.15 10.80 -4.67
N LEU A 9 -8.27 10.06 -4.54
CA LEU A 9 -8.26 8.70 -3.99
C LEU A 9 -7.51 7.72 -4.91
N THR A 10 -7.66 7.85 -6.23
CA THR A 10 -6.92 7.05 -7.22
C THR A 10 -5.42 7.34 -7.15
N GLU A 11 -5.01 8.61 -7.08
CA GLU A 11 -3.60 8.98 -6.92
C GLU A 11 -3.00 8.40 -5.63
N LYS A 12 -3.77 8.36 -4.54
CA LYS A 12 -3.35 7.74 -3.29
C LYS A 12 -3.23 6.23 -3.41
N LEU A 13 -4.15 5.57 -4.12
CA LEU A 13 -4.09 4.14 -4.36
C LEU A 13 -2.83 3.76 -5.16
N ASP A 14 -2.49 4.54 -6.18
CA ASP A 14 -1.28 4.33 -6.99
C ASP A 14 -0.01 4.49 -6.14
N ALA A 15 0.06 5.51 -5.28
CA ALA A 15 1.18 5.70 -4.37
C ALA A 15 1.35 4.52 -3.39
N VAL A 16 0.24 4.04 -2.81
CA VAL A 16 0.25 2.86 -1.91
C VAL A 16 0.72 1.61 -2.65
N ALA A 17 0.35 1.42 -3.91
CA ALA A 17 0.82 0.29 -4.72
C ALA A 17 2.34 0.32 -4.94
N ILE A 18 2.91 1.51 -5.20
CA ILE A 18 4.36 1.71 -5.33
C ILE A 18 5.06 1.36 -4.01
N ASP A 19 4.53 1.79 -2.88
CA ASP A 19 5.11 1.51 -1.56
C ASP A 19 5.08 0.00 -1.23
N ILE A 20 3.99 -0.70 -1.57
CA ILE A 20 3.91 -2.18 -1.43
C ILE A 20 5.01 -2.88 -2.23
N GLU A 21 5.22 -2.46 -3.49
CA GLU A 21 6.29 -3.00 -4.33
C GLU A 21 7.68 -2.70 -3.74
N ALA A 22 7.89 -1.50 -3.22
CA ALA A 22 9.17 -1.13 -2.61
C ALA A 22 9.46 -2.02 -1.39
N ILE A 23 8.47 -2.24 -0.52
CA ILE A 23 8.60 -3.14 0.64
C ILE A 23 8.86 -4.58 0.17
N GLU A 24 8.18 -5.04 -0.87
CA GLU A 24 8.41 -6.38 -1.43
C GLU A 24 9.83 -6.55 -1.96
N ARG A 25 10.38 -5.52 -2.62
CA ARG A 25 11.79 -5.53 -3.04
C ARG A 25 12.72 -5.58 -1.85
N LEU A 26 12.54 -4.74 -0.83
CA LEU A 26 13.35 -4.75 0.40
C LEU A 26 13.36 -6.14 1.06
N ILE A 27 12.19 -6.76 1.19
CA ILE A 27 12.05 -8.12 1.73
C ILE A 27 12.86 -9.16 0.94
N ASN A 28 12.91 -9.02 -0.38
CA ASN A 28 13.53 -10.02 -1.27
C ASN A 28 15.01 -9.75 -1.58
N THR A 29 15.48 -8.51 -1.46
CA THR A 29 16.83 -8.11 -1.91
C THR A 29 17.78 -7.75 -0.78
N GLU A 30 17.27 -7.30 0.38
CA GLU A 30 18.15 -6.97 1.50
C GLU A 30 18.44 -8.20 2.36
N PRO A 31 19.69 -8.39 2.81
CA PRO A 31 20.00 -9.34 3.86
C PRO A 31 19.42 -8.80 5.18
N LEU A 32 18.13 -9.05 5.38
CA LEU A 32 17.43 -8.73 6.63
C LEU A 32 17.99 -9.65 7.71
N ASP A 33 18.98 -9.11 8.43
CA ASP A 33 19.87 -9.84 9.35
C ASP A 33 19.14 -10.42 10.57
N THR A 34 17.89 -10.01 10.81
CA THR A 34 17.10 -10.44 11.96
C THR A 34 15.66 -10.76 11.59
N SER A 35 15.14 -11.84 12.18
CA SER A 35 13.74 -12.29 12.02
C SER A 35 12.72 -11.20 12.38
N ASP A 36 13.08 -10.31 13.30
CA ASP A 36 12.21 -9.21 13.75
C ASP A 36 12.06 -8.11 12.69
N GLN A 37 13.12 -7.79 11.93
CA GLN A 37 13.06 -6.82 10.83
C GLN A 37 12.19 -7.33 9.69
N LEU A 38 12.33 -8.62 9.34
CA LEU A 38 11.49 -9.26 8.34
C LEU A 38 10.02 -9.28 8.77
N LEU A 39 9.75 -9.59 10.05
CA LEU A 39 8.40 -9.57 10.60
C LEU A 39 7.80 -8.16 10.56
N ALA A 40 8.59 -7.14 10.92
CA ALA A 40 8.16 -5.75 10.87
C ALA A 40 7.82 -5.32 9.43
N LEU A 41 8.68 -5.63 8.45
CA LEU A 41 8.44 -5.31 7.05
C LEU A 41 7.21 -6.01 6.49
N ARG A 42 6.99 -7.29 6.82
CA ARG A 42 5.77 -8.02 6.43
C ARG A 42 4.52 -7.41 7.07
N THR A 43 4.62 -6.99 8.33
CA THR A 43 3.51 -6.31 9.03
C THR A 43 3.17 -5.00 8.34
N ILE A 44 4.17 -4.18 8.00
CA ILE A 44 3.98 -2.93 7.26
C ILE A 44 3.37 -3.23 5.87
N GLN A 45 3.88 -4.23 5.15
CA GLN A 45 3.32 -4.62 3.85
C GLN A 45 1.83 -4.97 3.94
N GLU A 46 1.42 -5.69 4.98
CA GLU A 46 0.03 -6.06 5.18
C GLU A 46 -0.86 -4.86 5.53
N LEU A 47 -0.36 -3.91 6.32
CA LEU A 47 -1.08 -2.66 6.60
C LEU A 47 -1.30 -1.84 5.32
N TYR A 48 -0.29 -1.74 4.44
CA TYR A 48 -0.43 -1.05 3.16
C TYR A 48 -1.42 -1.76 2.23
N ARG A 49 -1.44 -3.10 2.20
CA ARG A 49 -2.43 -3.86 1.43
C ARG A 49 -3.86 -3.60 1.91
N ARG A 50 -4.09 -3.58 3.24
CA ARG A 50 -5.40 -3.22 3.80
C ARG A 50 -5.81 -1.79 3.44
N LEU A 51 -4.87 -0.84 3.51
CA LEU A 51 -5.12 0.54 3.08
C LEU A 51 -5.50 0.62 1.59
N ALA A 52 -4.82 -0.14 0.73
CA ALA A 52 -5.15 -0.19 -0.70
C ALA A 52 -6.57 -0.73 -0.93
N ASP A 53 -6.98 -1.76 -0.18
CA ASP A 53 -8.33 -2.31 -0.27
C ASP A 53 -9.39 -1.32 0.25
N ASP A 54 -9.13 -0.64 1.36
CA ASP A 54 -10.01 0.42 1.87
C ASP A 54 -10.16 1.57 0.86
N LEU A 55 -9.08 1.98 0.20
CA LEU A 55 -9.11 3.00 -0.85
C LEU A 55 -9.91 2.54 -2.08
N ARG A 56 -9.77 1.28 -2.50
CA ARG A 56 -10.59 0.71 -3.59
C ARG A 56 -12.07 0.73 -3.25
N VAL A 57 -12.43 0.34 -2.01
CA VAL A 57 -13.81 0.42 -1.53
C VAL A 57 -14.29 1.86 -1.54
N ALA A 58 -13.50 2.80 -1.01
CA ALA A 58 -13.86 4.21 -0.99
C ALA A 58 -14.10 4.77 -2.40
N ILE A 59 -13.23 4.46 -3.37
CA ILE A 59 -13.39 4.84 -4.78
C ILE A 59 -14.70 4.30 -5.35
N SER A 60 -15.01 3.02 -5.10
CA SER A 60 -16.23 2.37 -5.59
C SER A 60 -17.53 3.00 -5.06
N LEU A 61 -17.49 3.74 -3.95
CA LEU A 61 -18.64 4.47 -3.43
C LEU A 61 -18.92 5.79 -4.17
N PHE A 62 -17.98 6.25 -5.00
CA PHE A 62 -18.09 7.47 -5.80
C PHE A 62 -18.29 7.21 -7.30
N GLU A 63 -18.20 5.96 -7.73
CA GLU A 63 -18.53 5.48 -9.10
C GLU A 63 -20.02 5.15 -9.23
#